data_AF-A0A523Z1T4-F1
#
_entry.id   AF-A0A523Z1T4-F1
#
_cell.length_a   1.000
_cell.length_b   1.000
_cell.length_c   1.000
_cell.angle_alpha   90.00
_cell.angle_beta   90.00
_cell.angle_gamma   90.00
#
_symmetry.space_group_name_H-M   'P 1'
#
loop_
_entity.id
_entity.type
_entity.pdbx_description
1 polymer ?
#
loop_
_entity_poly.entity_id
_entity_poly.type
_entity_poly.pdbx_seq_one_letter_code
_entity_poly.pdbx_strand_id
1 'polypeptide(L)'
;MSLKKIKIIHIDQFTTMCGFFNSDTLEVNNGYNCNHPDCEETQIIGDKEIGKCYSFSCPLAPEVDHQDLKEHDKDLYNDYKNDSEVNDYVVVNMEDFPKDA
;
A
#
# COMPACT_ATOMS: atom_id res chain seq x y z
N MET A 1 -19.48 -13.20 10.33
CA MET A 1 -18.42 -12.16 10.34
C MET A 1 -17.15 -12.84 9.86
N SER A 2 -16.69 -12.55 8.64
CA SER A 2 -15.39 -13.04 8.17
C SER A 2 -14.31 -12.37 9.00
N LEU A 3 -13.37 -13.16 9.53
CA LEU A 3 -12.21 -12.64 10.25
C LEU A 3 -11.29 -11.99 9.22
N LYS A 4 -11.17 -10.66 9.24
CA LYS A 4 -10.19 -9.93 8.40
C LYS A 4 -8.81 -10.54 8.64
N LYS A 5 -8.12 -10.93 7.57
CA LYS A 5 -6.74 -11.43 7.66
C LYS A 5 -5.78 -10.28 7.45
N ILE A 6 -5.64 -9.45 8.47
CA ILE A 6 -4.76 -8.29 8.44
C ILE A 6 -3.30 -8.72 8.52
N LYS A 7 -2.46 -8.09 7.69
CA LYS A 7 -1.00 -8.14 7.77
C LYS A 7 -0.42 -6.74 7.56
N ILE A 8 0.74 -6.51 8.17
CA ILE A 8 1.59 -5.37 7.87
C ILE A 8 2.70 -5.87 6.95
N ILE A 9 2.88 -5.21 5.82
CA ILE A 9 3.90 -5.59 4.83
C ILE A 9 4.60 -4.35 4.28
N HIS A 10 5.83 -4.53 3.80
CA HIS A 10 6.58 -3.47 3.14
C HIS A 10 5.90 -3.08 1.82
N ILE A 11 5.97 -1.79 1.44
CA ILE A 11 5.38 -1.28 0.19
C ILE A 11 5.83 -2.04 -1.04
N ASP A 12 7.12 -2.43 -1.11
CA ASP A 12 7.64 -3.24 -2.22
C ASP A 12 6.99 -4.61 -2.29
N GLN A 13 6.75 -5.24 -1.14
CA GLN A 13 6.05 -6.52 -1.12
C GLN A 13 4.62 -6.33 -1.61
N PHE A 14 3.93 -5.25 -1.22
CA PHE A 14 2.59 -4.95 -1.71
C PHE A 14 2.52 -4.85 -3.24
N THR A 15 3.52 -4.23 -3.87
CA THR A 15 3.56 -4.12 -5.35
C THR A 15 3.53 -5.47 -6.07
N THR A 16 4.09 -6.52 -5.45
CA THR A 16 4.10 -7.88 -6.01
C THR A 16 2.75 -8.60 -5.93
N MET A 17 1.83 -8.11 -5.09
CA MET A 17 0.52 -8.73 -4.84
C MET A 17 -0.63 -7.95 -5.47
N CYS A 18 -0.47 -6.64 -5.64
CA CYS A 18 -1.51 -5.75 -6.12
C CYS A 18 -1.68 -5.88 -7.65
N GLY A 19 -2.81 -6.44 -8.09
CA GLY A 19 -3.11 -6.57 -9.52
C GLY A 19 -3.30 -5.25 -10.28
N PHE A 20 -3.36 -4.12 -9.57
CA PHE A 20 -3.44 -2.78 -10.15
C PHE A 20 -2.09 -2.07 -10.21
N PHE A 21 -1.05 -2.59 -9.54
CA PHE A 21 0.27 -2.01 -9.56
C PHE A 21 0.83 -2.02 -10.99
N ASN A 22 1.50 -0.93 -11.37
CA ASN A 22 2.35 -0.91 -12.55
C ASN A 22 3.55 0.00 -12.30
N SER A 23 4.57 -0.15 -13.13
CA SER A 23 5.79 0.67 -13.08
C SER A 23 6.10 1.24 -14.47
N ASP A 24 5.06 1.59 -15.22
CA ASP A 24 5.14 1.96 -16.65
C ASP A 24 5.95 3.26 -16.88
N THR A 25 6.07 4.11 -15.87
CA THR A 25 6.83 5.36 -15.90
C THR A 25 7.42 5.67 -14.53
N LEU A 26 8.58 6.35 -14.49
CA LEU A 26 9.19 6.87 -13.27
C LEU A 26 8.70 8.29 -12.91
N GLU A 27 7.91 8.93 -13.78
CA GLU A 27 7.46 10.32 -13.60
C GLU A 27 6.36 10.48 -12.55
N VAL A 28 5.65 9.40 -12.24
CA VAL A 28 4.57 9.38 -11.24
C VAL A 28 5.07 8.57 -10.06
N ASN A 29 4.94 9.15 -8.86
CA ASN A 29 5.26 8.51 -7.58
C ASN A 29 6.58 7.70 -7.57
N ASN A 30 7.64 8.21 -8.19
CA ASN A 30 8.94 7.55 -8.32
C ASN A 30 8.89 6.13 -8.92
N GLY A 31 7.93 5.83 -9.81
CA GLY A 31 7.77 4.51 -10.41
C GLY A 31 6.71 3.64 -9.75
N TYR A 32 6.13 4.07 -8.64
CA TYR A 32 5.09 3.33 -7.94
C TYR A 32 3.70 3.78 -8.39
N ASN A 33 3.32 3.31 -9.57
CA ASN A 33 2.07 3.69 -10.20
C ASN A 33 0.98 2.65 -9.90
N CYS A 34 -0.28 3.03 -10.10
CA CYS A 34 -1.37 2.09 -10.14
C CYS A 34 -2.44 2.47 -11.17
N ASN A 35 -3.18 1.45 -11.62
CA ASN A 35 -4.37 1.57 -12.47
C ASN A 35 -5.65 1.34 -11.64
N HIS A 36 -5.61 1.58 -10.33
CA HIS A 36 -6.77 1.34 -9.47
C HIS A 36 -7.84 2.41 -9.78
N PRO A 37 -9.08 2.02 -10.14
CA PRO A 37 -10.11 2.97 -10.57
C PRO A 37 -10.53 3.94 -9.46
N ASP A 38 -10.44 3.49 -8.21
CA ASP A 38 -10.76 4.31 -7.03
C ASP A 38 -9.54 5.04 -6.43
N CYS A 39 -8.40 5.12 -7.14
CA CYS A 39 -7.27 5.93 -6.66
C CYS A 39 -7.56 7.42 -6.91
N GLU A 40 -7.63 8.20 -5.83
CA GLU A 40 -7.95 9.63 -5.91
C GLU A 40 -6.70 10.49 -6.22
N GLU A 41 -5.52 10.02 -5.82
CA GLU A 41 -4.26 10.69 -6.12
C GLU A 41 -3.70 10.25 -7.47
N THR A 42 -4.03 11.00 -8.52
CA THR A 42 -3.59 10.75 -9.90
C THR A 42 -2.71 11.87 -10.45
N GLN A 43 -2.00 11.55 -11.53
CA GLN A 43 -1.23 12.50 -12.34
C GLN A 43 -1.43 12.20 -13.82
N ILE A 44 -1.62 13.25 -14.63
CA ILE A 44 -1.77 13.12 -16.08
C ILE A 44 -0.40 13.15 -16.74
N ILE A 45 -0.05 12.06 -17.46
CA ILE A 45 1.15 11.95 -18.28
C ILE A 45 0.71 11.78 -19.74
N GLY A 46 0.88 12.84 -20.53
CA GLY A 46 0.32 12.91 -21.89
C GLY A 46 -1.20 12.84 -21.84
N ASP A 47 -1.74 11.77 -22.41
CA ASP A 47 -3.17 11.48 -22.55
C ASP A 47 -3.63 10.33 -21.62
N LYS A 48 -2.79 9.91 -20.67
CA LYS A 48 -3.11 8.93 -19.63
C LYS A 48 -3.19 9.56 -18.25
N GLU A 49 -4.19 9.19 -17.49
CA GLU A 49 -4.27 9.43 -16.06
C GLU A 49 -3.68 8.22 -15.31
N ILE A 50 -2.71 8.46 -14.45
CA ILE A 50 -1.95 7.41 -13.74
C ILE A 50 -2.08 7.65 -12.24
N GLY A 51 -2.53 6.64 -11.49
CA GLY A 51 -2.67 6.71 -10.03
C GLY A 51 -1.33 6.52 -9.31
N LYS A 52 -1.22 7.06 -8.09
CA LYS A 52 -0.07 6.86 -7.20
C LYS A 52 -0.33 5.67 -6.27
N CYS A 53 0.43 4.58 -6.44
CA CYS A 53 0.33 3.38 -5.60
C CYS A 53 0.65 3.69 -4.14
N TYR A 54 -0.04 3.00 -3.21
CA TYR A 54 0.07 3.17 -1.74
C TYR A 54 0.09 4.62 -1.24
N SER A 55 -0.42 5.56 -2.05
CA SER A 55 -0.65 6.93 -1.60
C SER A 55 -1.70 6.96 -0.49
N PHE A 56 -1.81 8.10 0.21
CA PHE A 56 -2.79 8.33 1.29
C PHE A 56 -4.24 7.93 0.92
N SER A 57 -4.57 7.94 -0.38
CA SER A 57 -5.90 7.58 -0.91
C SER A 57 -6.05 6.12 -1.35
N CYS A 58 -5.02 5.28 -1.20
CA CYS A 58 -5.05 3.91 -1.72
C CYS A 58 -6.03 3.04 -0.92
N PRO A 59 -7.08 2.47 -1.56
CA PRO A 59 -8.08 1.68 -0.83
C PRO A 59 -7.56 0.29 -0.41
N LEU A 60 -6.47 -0.19 -1.03
CA LEU A 60 -5.91 -1.53 -0.80
C LEU A 60 -4.64 -1.53 0.09
N ALA A 61 -4.08 -0.35 0.33
CA ALA A 61 -2.85 -0.19 1.12
C ALA A 61 -2.93 1.12 1.93
N PRO A 62 -3.86 1.22 2.89
CA PRO A 62 -3.87 2.31 3.85
C PRO A 62 -2.56 2.35 4.63
N GLU A 63 -2.20 3.56 5.04
CA GLU A 63 -1.05 3.81 5.90
C GLU A 63 -1.15 3.02 7.20
N VAL A 64 0.01 2.58 7.69
CA VAL A 64 0.11 1.94 8.99
C VAL A 64 0.37 2.99 10.07
N ASP A 65 -0.30 2.85 11.21
CA ASP A 65 0.02 3.63 12.39
C ASP A 65 0.68 2.80 13.51
N HIS A 66 1.11 3.44 14.59
CA HIS A 66 1.71 2.76 15.73
C HIS A 66 0.76 1.80 16.45
N GLN A 67 -0.55 2.02 16.37
CA GLN A 67 -1.54 1.12 16.94
C GLN A 67 -1.64 -0.15 16.11
N ASP A 68 -1.69 -0.06 14.78
CA ASP A 68 -1.68 -1.19 13.87
C ASP A 68 -0.44 -2.07 14.10
N LEU A 69 0.75 -1.45 14.17
CA LEU A 69 1.99 -2.16 14.47
C LEU A 69 1.89 -2.89 15.80
N LYS A 70 1.44 -2.23 16.85
CA LYS A 70 1.33 -2.85 18.19
C LYS A 70 0.38 -4.06 18.21
N GLU A 71 -0.66 -4.04 17.39
CA GLU A 71 -1.67 -5.09 17.29
C GLU A 71 -1.24 -6.25 16.36
N HIS A 72 -0.55 -5.95 15.27
CA HIS A 72 -0.30 -6.89 14.18
C HIS A 72 1.17 -7.28 13.95
N ASP A 73 2.13 -6.45 14.39
CA ASP A 73 3.56 -6.72 14.30
C ASP A 73 4.37 -6.04 15.43
N LYS A 74 4.55 -6.75 16.56
CA LYS A 74 5.21 -6.22 17.76
C LYS A 74 6.70 -5.98 17.57
N ASP A 75 7.34 -6.73 16.67
CA ASP A 75 8.77 -6.57 16.42
C ASP A 75 8.97 -5.28 15.66
N LEU A 76 8.20 -5.08 14.57
CA LEU A 76 8.20 -3.84 13.81
C LEU A 76 7.75 -2.63 14.66
N TYR A 77 6.75 -2.81 15.54
CA TYR A 77 6.39 -1.77 16.52
C TYR A 77 7.60 -1.34 17.37
N ASN A 78 8.41 -2.28 17.85
CA ASN A 78 9.55 -1.94 18.69
C ASN A 78 10.63 -1.17 17.92
N ASP A 79 10.78 -1.43 16.64
CA ASP A 79 11.70 -0.75 15.75
C ASP A 79 11.25 0.70 15.47
N TYR A 80 9.93 0.92 15.31
CA TYR A 80 9.36 2.22 14.89
C TYR A 80 8.64 3.01 16.00
N LYS A 81 8.53 2.51 17.24
CA LYS A 81 7.76 3.16 18.33
C LYS A 81 8.19 4.57 18.72
N ASN A 82 9.40 4.98 18.32
CA ASN A 82 9.93 6.32 18.60
C ASN A 82 9.96 7.21 17.34
N ASP A 83 9.59 6.67 16.19
CA ASP A 83 9.56 7.38 14.92
C ASP A 83 8.23 8.13 14.82
N SER A 84 8.25 9.30 14.16
CA SER A 84 7.04 10.12 14.01
C SER A 84 6.04 9.48 13.05
N GLU A 85 6.52 8.70 12.08
CA GLU A 85 5.73 8.13 10.98
C GLU A 85 6.35 6.79 10.54
N VAL A 86 5.56 5.95 9.87
CA VAL A 86 5.99 4.64 9.35
C VAL A 86 5.55 4.52 7.89
N ASN A 87 6.38 5.07 7.00
CA ASN A 87 5.99 5.30 5.59
C ASN A 87 6.32 4.12 4.65
N ASP A 88 7.10 3.15 5.11
CA ASP A 88 7.57 2.02 4.29
C ASP A 88 6.64 0.79 4.37
N TYR A 89 5.60 0.85 5.20
CA TYR A 89 4.72 -0.27 5.50
C TYR A 89 3.25 0.11 5.37
N VAL A 90 2.44 -0.87 4.99
CA VAL A 90 1.00 -0.68 4.76
C VAL A 90 0.21 -1.81 5.41
N VAL A 91 -1.02 -1.50 5.80
CA VAL A 91 -1.96 -2.48 6.34
C VAL A 91 -2.72 -3.12 5.19
N VAL A 92 -2.60 -4.43 5.03
CA VAL A 92 -3.28 -5.17 3.97
C VAL A 92 -4.23 -6.21 4.55
N ASN A 93 -5.41 -6.33 3.96
CA ASN A 93 -6.29 -7.46 4.21
C ASN A 93 -6.04 -8.52 3.13
N MET A 94 -5.50 -9.67 3.55
CA MET A 94 -5.10 -10.75 2.65
C MET A 94 -6.25 -11.38 1.86
N GLU A 95 -7.51 -11.04 2.16
CA GLU A 95 -8.67 -11.49 1.39
C GLU A 95 -8.94 -10.64 0.15
N ASP A 96 -8.37 -9.43 0.06
CA ASP A 96 -8.54 -8.53 -1.08
C ASP A 96 -7.62 -8.88 -2.26
N PHE A 97 -6.66 -9.79 -2.04
CA PHE A 97 -5.71 -10.25 -3.05
C PHE A 97 -6.04 -11.68 -3.48
N PRO A 98 -5.94 -12.00 -4.79
CA PRO A 98 -6.17 -13.36 -5.26
C PRO A 98 -5.22 -14.33 -4.54
N LYS A 99 -5.77 -15.46 -4.08
CA LYS A 99 -5.02 -16.46 -3.30
C LYS A 99 -3.97 -17.22 -4.12
N ASP A 100 -3.99 -17.06 -5.43
CA ASP A 100 -3.12 -17.73 -6.38
C ASP A 100 -2.82 -16.75 -7.53
N ALA A 101 -1.67 -16.09 -7.48
CA ALA A 101 -1.03 -15.41 -8.61
C ALA A 101 0.31 -16.08 -8.87
#